data_AF-A0A939TXH9-F1
#
_entry.id   AF-A0A939TXH9-F1
#
_cell.length_a   1.000
_cell.length_b   1.000
_cell.length_c   1.000
_cell.angle_alpha   90.00
_cell.angle_beta   90.00
_cell.angle_gamma   90.00
#
_symmetry.space_group_name_H-M   'P 1'
#
loop_
_entity.id
_entity.type
_entity.pdbx_description
1 polymer ?
#
loop_
_entity_poly.entity_id
_entity_poly.type
_entity_poly.pdbx_seq_one_letter_code
_entity_poly.pdbx_strand_id
1 'polypeptide(L)'
;MILLTGIMIVLVMSGNAQTVYQKDRWGAKLYYFEDNTMRLKDRWGDRLLWFDESTRQVRQKDRWGQSLIFIDGQTVRQKDRWGEALLYLDGQTIRQKDRWGTPLYYLDGQTLRLKDRWGAPVYWFDFTPEWWQIACVVLM
;
A
#
# COMPACT_ATOMS: atom_id res chain seq x y z
N MET A 1 39.08 32.93 -19.88
CA MET A 1 37.69 32.59 -20.23
C MET A 1 37.52 31.10 -19.97
N ILE A 2 37.11 30.72 -18.76
CA ILE A 2 36.96 29.31 -18.35
C ILE A 2 35.47 29.00 -18.47
N LEU A 3 35.13 28.10 -19.39
CA LEU A 3 33.79 27.56 -19.59
C LEU A 3 33.42 26.71 -18.37
N LEU A 4 32.54 27.24 -17.51
CA LEU A 4 31.80 26.47 -16.53
C LEU A 4 30.72 25.68 -17.28
N THR A 5 31.04 24.44 -17.66
CA THR A 5 30.03 23.49 -18.10
C THR A 5 29.22 23.06 -16.87
N GLY A 6 28.02 23.63 -16.75
CA GLY A 6 27.07 23.29 -15.71
C GLY A 6 26.68 21.81 -15.80
N ILE A 7 27.03 21.05 -14.77
CA ILE A 7 26.44 19.73 -14.53
C ILE A 7 25.02 20.00 -14.05
N MET A 8 24.06 19.91 -14.98
CA MET A 8 22.65 19.73 -14.64
C MET A 8 22.51 18.35 -13.99
N ILE A 9 22.55 18.32 -12.66
CA ILE A 9 22.09 17.17 -11.89
C ILE A 9 20.58 17.10 -12.11
N VAL A 10 20.15 16.28 -13.06
CA VAL A 10 18.76 15.84 -13.13
C VAL A 10 18.55 14.96 -11.90
N LEU A 11 17.96 15.56 -10.87
CA LEU A 11 17.36 14.83 -9.75
C LEU A 11 16.22 14.01 -10.36
N VAL A 12 16.51 12.76 -10.75
CA VAL A 12 15.48 11.77 -11.01
C VAL A 12 14.83 11.52 -9.67
N MET A 13 13.73 12.24 -9.42
CA MET A 13 12.80 11.96 -8.32
C MET A 13 12.39 10.50 -8.51
N SER A 14 13.00 9.63 -7.71
CA SER A 14 12.73 8.20 -7.75
C SER A 14 11.29 8.04 -7.27
N GLY A 15 10.36 7.77 -8.20
CA GLY A 15 9.02 7.37 -7.81
C GLY A 15 9.13 6.21 -6.83
N ASN A 16 8.37 6.26 -5.72
CA ASN A 16 8.38 5.22 -4.69
C ASN A 16 7.80 3.94 -5.29
N ALA A 17 8.66 3.12 -5.88
CA ALA A 17 8.30 1.81 -6.42
C ALA A 17 8.61 0.72 -5.39
N GLN A 18 7.71 -0.24 -5.24
CA GLN A 18 7.92 -1.41 -4.38
C GLN A 18 7.12 -2.62 -4.89
N THR A 19 7.67 -3.81 -4.67
CA THR A 19 7.00 -5.07 -4.97
C THR A 19 6.53 -5.73 -3.67
N VAL A 20 5.39 -6.40 -3.74
CA VAL A 20 4.86 -7.25 -2.67
C VAL A 20 4.96 -8.71 -3.08
N TYR A 21 5.51 -9.51 -2.18
CA TYR A 21 5.80 -10.92 -2.38
C TYR A 21 4.96 -11.75 -1.43
N GLN A 22 4.69 -12.99 -1.84
CA GLN A 22 4.01 -13.96 -1.01
C GLN A 22 4.94 -14.47 0.10
N LYS A 23 4.52 -14.35 1.36
CA LYS A 23 5.22 -14.81 2.58
C LYS A 23 6.55 -14.12 2.87
N ASP A 24 7.51 -14.17 1.96
CA ASP A 24 8.88 -13.67 2.15
C ASP A 24 9.46 -13.08 0.85
N ARG A 25 10.66 -12.50 0.94
CA ARG A 25 11.35 -11.83 -0.18
C ARG A 25 11.67 -12.72 -1.39
N TRP A 26 11.61 -14.04 -1.22
CA TRP A 26 11.86 -15.02 -2.28
C TRP A 26 10.57 -15.64 -2.82
N GLY A 27 9.42 -15.30 -2.22
CA GLY A 27 8.13 -15.77 -2.68
C GLY A 27 7.72 -15.21 -4.04
N ALA A 28 6.57 -15.67 -4.53
CA ALA A 28 6.02 -15.17 -5.78
C ALA A 28 5.70 -13.68 -5.67
N LYS A 29 6.07 -12.89 -6.68
CA LYS A 29 5.61 -11.50 -6.82
C LYS A 29 4.11 -11.49 -7.01
N LEU A 30 3.40 -10.71 -6.21
CA LEU A 30 1.94 -10.59 -6.24
C LEU A 30 1.52 -9.25 -6.80
N TYR A 31 2.13 -8.17 -6.28
CA TYR A 31 1.74 -6.81 -6.63
C TYR A 31 2.95 -5.92 -6.77
N TYR A 32 2.80 -4.88 -7.56
CA TYR A 32 3.80 -3.83 -7.75
C TYR A 32 3.13 -2.47 -7.58
N PHE A 33 3.66 -1.68 -6.65
CA PHE A 33 3.26 -0.31 -6.44
C PHE A 33 4.29 0.61 -7.09
N GLU A 34 3.82 1.62 -7.80
CA GLU A 34 4.64 2.70 -8.36
C GLU A 34 3.78 3.95 -8.36
N ASP A 35 4.31 5.00 -7.72
CA ASP A 35 3.58 6.22 -7.41
C ASP A 35 2.26 5.89 -6.69
N ASN A 36 1.14 6.24 -7.30
CA ASN A 36 -0.20 6.02 -6.80
C ASN A 36 -0.89 4.80 -7.40
N THR A 37 -0.18 3.93 -8.11
CA THR A 37 -0.80 2.81 -8.84
C THR A 37 -0.37 1.48 -8.25
N MET A 38 -1.34 0.58 -8.08
CA MET A 38 -1.10 -0.82 -7.80
C MET A 38 -1.31 -1.65 -9.05
N ARG A 39 -0.35 -2.51 -9.37
CA ARG A 39 -0.34 -3.40 -10.53
C ARG A 39 -0.19 -4.85 -10.10
N LEU A 40 -0.63 -5.74 -10.98
CA LEU A 40 -0.41 -7.18 -10.81
C LEU A 40 1.07 -7.53 -11.09
N LYS A 41 1.73 -8.20 -10.15
CA LYS A 41 3.11 -8.74 -10.21
C LYS A 41 4.26 -7.75 -10.40
N ASP A 42 4.21 -6.92 -11.44
CA ASP A 42 5.31 -6.05 -11.85
C ASP A 42 4.83 -4.74 -12.53
N ARG A 43 5.77 -3.92 -12.97
CA ARG A 43 5.51 -2.60 -13.56
C ARG A 43 4.73 -2.64 -14.88
N TRP A 44 4.79 -3.77 -15.59
CA TRP A 44 4.11 -3.97 -16.87
C TRP A 44 2.77 -4.68 -16.71
N GLY A 45 2.52 -5.25 -15.54
CA GLY A 45 1.24 -5.89 -15.25
C GLY A 45 0.05 -4.92 -15.22
N ASP A 46 -1.13 -5.53 -15.28
CA ASP A 46 -2.39 -4.82 -15.32
C ASP A 46 -2.55 -3.90 -14.11
N ARG A 47 -3.01 -2.67 -14.37
CA ARG A 47 -3.39 -1.75 -13.29
C ARG A 47 -4.62 -2.30 -12.59
N LEU A 48 -4.51 -2.46 -11.28
CA LEU A 48 -5.59 -2.95 -10.43
C LEU A 48 -6.28 -1.77 -9.76
N LEU A 49 -5.50 -0.94 -9.06
CA LEU A 49 -6.00 0.17 -8.25
C LEU A 49 -5.18 1.43 -8.47
N TRP A 50 -5.81 2.57 -8.20
CA TRP A 50 -5.18 3.88 -8.17
C TRP A 50 -5.56 4.60 -6.89
N PHE A 51 -4.57 5.14 -6.18
CA PHE A 51 -4.74 5.91 -4.96
C PHE A 51 -4.82 7.41 -5.27
N ASP A 52 -5.92 8.03 -4.84
CA ASP A 52 -6.12 9.46 -4.90
C ASP A 52 -5.59 10.10 -3.62
N GLU A 53 -4.38 10.64 -3.65
CA GLU A 53 -3.82 11.33 -2.49
C GLU A 53 -4.69 12.50 -2.01
N SER A 54 -5.34 13.21 -2.94
CA SER A 54 -6.13 14.41 -2.65
C SER A 54 -7.42 14.10 -1.91
N THR A 55 -8.08 13.01 -2.29
CA THR A 55 -9.35 12.57 -1.68
C THR A 55 -9.18 11.41 -0.73
N ARG A 56 -7.97 10.86 -0.58
CA ARG A 56 -7.65 9.66 0.21
C ARG A 56 -8.47 8.43 -0.20
N GLN A 57 -8.90 8.35 -1.46
CA GLN A 57 -9.68 7.23 -2.00
C GLN A 57 -8.80 6.27 -2.77
N VAL A 58 -9.10 4.98 -2.70
CA VAL A 58 -8.55 4.00 -3.62
C VAL A 58 -9.63 3.64 -4.65
N ARG A 59 -9.30 3.84 -5.92
CA ARG A 59 -10.17 3.65 -7.07
C ARG A 59 -9.75 2.45 -7.89
N GLN A 60 -10.68 1.89 -8.64
CA GLN A 60 -10.38 0.82 -9.60
C GLN A 60 -9.61 1.36 -10.80
N LYS A 61 -8.47 0.75 -11.15
CA LYS A 61 -7.61 1.00 -12.33
C LYS A 61 -6.97 2.39 -12.46
N ASP A 62 -7.74 3.46 -12.31
CA ASP A 62 -7.31 4.83 -12.58
C ASP A 62 -8.13 5.88 -11.78
N ARG A 63 -7.83 7.15 -12.04
CA ARG A 63 -8.43 8.31 -11.35
C ARG A 63 -9.92 8.52 -11.59
N TRP A 64 -10.48 7.96 -12.66
CA TRP A 64 -11.90 8.04 -12.99
C TRP A 64 -12.66 6.78 -12.57
N GLY A 65 -11.93 5.76 -12.10
CA GLY A 65 -12.50 4.54 -11.58
C GLY A 65 -13.41 4.75 -10.37
N GLN A 66 -14.27 3.75 -10.14
CA GLN A 66 -15.13 3.69 -8.97
C GLN A 66 -14.27 3.65 -7.69
N SER A 67 -14.66 4.47 -6.70
CA SER A 67 -14.06 4.41 -5.37
C SER A 67 -14.45 3.11 -4.66
N LEU A 68 -13.44 2.39 -4.16
CA LEU A 68 -13.61 1.11 -3.48
C LEU A 68 -13.47 1.26 -1.97
N ILE A 69 -12.43 1.98 -1.53
CA ILE A 69 -12.17 2.27 -0.13
C ILE A 69 -11.70 3.71 0.07
N PHE A 70 -11.89 4.23 1.28
CA PHE A 70 -11.47 5.54 1.72
C PHE A 70 -10.58 5.42 2.96
N ILE A 71 -9.46 6.15 2.99
CA ILE A 71 -8.49 6.10 4.09
C ILE A 71 -8.70 7.32 5.02
N ASP A 72 -9.42 7.10 6.11
CA ASP A 72 -9.78 8.08 7.14
C ASP A 72 -8.80 8.00 8.33
N GLY A 73 -7.63 8.62 8.18
CA GLY A 73 -6.56 8.51 9.17
C GLY A 73 -6.12 7.05 9.36
N GLN A 74 -6.37 6.50 10.56
CA GLN A 74 -6.08 5.09 10.90
C GLN A 74 -7.15 4.11 10.40
N THR A 75 -8.32 4.59 9.96
CA THR A 75 -9.45 3.75 9.59
C THR A 75 -9.57 3.62 8.07
N VAL A 76 -9.83 2.42 7.56
CA VAL A 76 -10.21 2.18 6.17
C VAL A 76 -11.72 1.98 6.13
N ARG A 77 -12.41 2.71 5.27
CA ARG A 77 -13.86 2.64 5.10
C ARG A 77 -14.22 2.18 3.70
N GLN A 78 -15.38 1.55 3.56
CA GLN A 78 -15.90 1.16 2.27
C GLN A 78 -16.37 2.39 1.47
N LYS A 79 -15.95 2.51 0.20
CA LYS A 79 -16.33 3.54 -0.80
C LYS A 79 -15.99 5.00 -0.45
N ASP A 80 -16.38 5.49 0.72
CA ASP A 80 -16.25 6.89 1.12
C ASP A 80 -16.10 7.05 2.65
N ARG A 81 -16.07 8.32 3.11
CA ARG A 81 -15.84 8.68 4.52
C ARG A 81 -16.99 8.32 5.47
N TRP A 82 -18.17 8.04 4.95
CA TRP A 82 -19.36 7.65 5.73
C TRP A 82 -19.64 6.15 5.66
N GLY A 83 -18.96 5.44 4.76
CA GLY A 83 -19.09 4.00 4.63
C GLY A 83 -18.63 3.22 5.87
N GLU A 84 -18.99 1.94 5.88
CA GLU A 84 -18.65 1.01 6.96
C GLU A 84 -17.12 0.95 7.14
N ALA A 85 -16.67 1.03 8.39
CA ALA A 85 -15.27 0.79 8.71
C ALA A 85 -14.92 -0.68 8.44
N LEU A 86 -13.80 -0.93 7.78
CA LEU A 86 -13.33 -2.28 7.41
C LEU A 86 -12.13 -2.66 8.25
N LEU A 87 -11.13 -1.77 8.30
CA LEU A 87 -9.87 -1.98 8.99
C LEU A 87 -9.51 -0.76 9.86
N TYR A 88 -8.74 -1.01 10.90
CA TYR A 88 -8.16 0.02 11.76
C TYR A 88 -6.69 -0.27 12.04
N LEU A 89 -5.82 0.73 11.87
CA LEU A 89 -4.40 0.63 12.17
C LEU A 89 -4.09 1.09 13.61
N ASP A 90 -3.87 0.13 14.49
CA ASP A 90 -3.48 0.31 15.90
C ASP A 90 -1.98 0.06 16.06
N GLY A 91 -1.17 1.09 15.80
CA GLY A 91 0.28 0.98 15.75
C GLY A 91 0.73 0.05 14.62
N GLN A 92 1.30 -1.10 14.98
CA GLN A 92 1.69 -2.15 14.01
C GLN A 92 0.58 -3.19 13.79
N THR A 93 -0.50 -3.14 14.56
CA THR A 93 -1.58 -4.13 14.49
C THR A 93 -2.71 -3.61 13.61
N ILE A 94 -3.18 -4.43 12.69
CA ILE A 94 -4.34 -4.13 11.85
C ILE A 94 -5.51 -4.92 12.38
N ARG A 95 -6.55 -4.19 12.77
CA ARG A 95 -7.74 -4.72 13.41
C ARG A 95 -8.94 -4.62 12.50
N GLN A 96 -9.94 -5.44 12.76
CA GLN A 96 -11.24 -5.31 12.13
C GLN A 96 -11.96 -4.05 12.65
N LYS A 97 -12.47 -3.20 11.76
CA LYS A 97 -13.34 -2.04 12.05
C LYS A 97 -12.72 -0.90 12.88
N ASP A 98 -12.24 -1.16 14.09
CA ASP A 98 -11.80 -0.14 15.06
C ASP A 98 -10.67 -0.64 15.98
N ARG A 99 -10.23 0.22 16.92
CA ARG A 99 -9.16 -0.05 17.90
C ARG A 99 -9.43 -1.21 18.86
N TRP A 100 -10.69 -1.60 19.05
CA TRP A 100 -11.11 -2.68 19.92
C TRP A 100 -11.41 -3.97 19.16
N GLY A 101 -11.49 -3.89 17.84
CA GLY A 101 -11.72 -5.03 16.98
C GLY A 101 -10.61 -6.08 17.04
N THR A 102 -10.98 -7.26 16.55
CA THR A 102 -10.11 -8.44 16.49
C THR A 102 -8.85 -8.12 15.68
N PRO A 103 -7.63 -8.40 16.21
CA PRO A 103 -6.40 -8.35 15.44
C PRO A 103 -6.47 -9.30 14.26
N LEU A 104 -6.24 -8.78 13.06
CA LEU A 104 -6.23 -9.56 11.81
C LEU A 104 -4.80 -9.77 11.32
N TYR A 105 -3.98 -8.72 11.38
CA TYR A 105 -2.60 -8.73 10.92
C TYR A 105 -1.70 -7.91 11.81
N TYR A 106 -0.39 -8.16 11.70
CA TYR A 106 0.66 -7.40 12.36
C TYR A 106 1.78 -7.10 11.38
N LEU A 107 2.19 -5.83 11.31
CA LEU A 107 3.29 -5.38 10.47
C LEU A 107 4.62 -5.44 11.25
N ASP A 108 5.39 -6.48 10.98
CA ASP A 108 6.73 -6.73 11.52
C ASP A 108 7.79 -6.25 10.53
N GLY A 109 8.07 -4.94 10.57
CA GLY A 109 8.95 -4.28 9.60
C GLY A 109 8.39 -4.36 8.19
N GLN A 110 9.03 -5.15 7.32
CA GLN A 110 8.63 -5.40 5.94
C GLN A 110 7.68 -6.60 5.78
N THR A 111 7.36 -7.31 6.86
CA THR A 111 6.58 -8.54 6.79
C THR A 111 5.20 -8.33 7.42
N LEU A 112 4.14 -8.62 6.68
CA LEU A 112 2.79 -8.69 7.23
C LEU A 112 2.51 -10.12 7.70
N ARG A 113 2.20 -10.26 8.98
CA ARG A 113 1.92 -11.54 9.65
C ARG A 113 0.45 -11.64 10.05
N LEU A 114 -0.06 -12.86 10.21
CA LEU A 114 -1.40 -13.09 10.73
C LEU A 114 -1.48 -12.76 12.23
N LYS A 115 -2.46 -11.95 12.62
CA LYS A 115 -2.85 -11.60 14.01
C LYS A 115 -1.80 -10.83 14.83
N ASP A 116 -0.58 -11.36 14.95
CA ASP A 116 0.47 -10.83 15.82
C ASP A 116 1.89 -11.05 15.25
N ARG A 117 2.90 -10.59 16.00
CA ARG A 117 4.33 -10.66 15.61
C ARG A 117 4.89 -12.07 15.46
N TRP A 118 4.25 -13.08 16.03
CA TRP A 118 4.64 -14.48 15.96
C TRP A 118 3.83 -15.26 14.91
N GLY A 119 2.81 -14.62 14.35
CA GLY A 119 1.98 -15.17 13.29
C GLY A 119 2.75 -15.56 12.04
N ALA A 120 2.15 -16.47 11.28
CA ALA A 120 2.66 -16.87 9.98
C ALA A 120 2.76 -15.65 9.05
N PRO A 121 3.88 -15.48 8.33
CA PRO A 121 4.02 -14.40 7.37
C PRO A 121 3.12 -14.65 6.16
N VAL A 122 2.49 -13.59 5.65
CA VAL A 122 1.53 -13.63 4.53
C VAL A 122 2.06 -12.85 3.34
N TYR A 123 2.60 -11.66 3.61
CA TYR A 123 3.16 -10.77 2.60
C TYR A 123 4.50 -10.21 3.06
N TRP A 124 5.40 -9.99 2.11
CA TRP A 124 6.65 -9.27 2.33
C TRP A 124 6.75 -8.12 1.34
N PHE A 125 7.21 -6.96 1.80
CA PHE A 125 7.32 -5.73 1.02
C PHE A 125 8.79 -5.36 0.83
N ASP A 126 9.19 -4.89 -0.35
CA ASP A 126 10.57 -4.43 -0.61
C ASP A 126 11.01 -3.33 0.38
N PHE A 127 10.06 -2.46 0.78
CA PHE A 127 10.27 -1.34 1.69
C PHE A 127 9.14 -1.26 2.72
N THR A 128 9.24 -0.35 3.69
CA THR A 128 8.16 -0.11 4.64
C THR A 128 6.91 0.38 3.90
N PRO A 129 5.80 -0.36 3.91
CA PRO A 129 4.62 0.04 3.15
C PRO A 129 3.85 1.15 3.85
N GLU A 130 3.22 2.00 3.04
CA GLU A 130 2.24 2.97 3.50
C GLU A 130 0.92 2.30 3.86
N TRP A 131 0.12 2.97 4.69
CA TRP A 131 -1.14 2.40 5.18
C TRP A 131 -2.11 2.00 4.05
N TRP A 132 -2.22 2.82 3.01
CA TRP A 132 -3.11 2.50 1.88
C TRP A 132 -2.64 1.27 1.10
N GLN A 133 -1.34 1.03 1.00
CA GLN A 133 -0.78 -0.15 0.32
C GLN A 133 -1.11 -1.42 1.09
N ILE A 134 -0.97 -1.39 2.41
CA ILE A 134 -1.37 -2.49 3.30
C ILE A 134 -2.87 -2.75 3.17
N ALA A 135 -3.69 -1.70 3.23
CA ALA A 135 -5.14 -1.81 3.12
C ALA A 135 -5.56 -2.48 1.80
N CYS A 136 -4.94 -2.09 0.68
CA CYS A 136 -5.19 -2.70 -0.62
C CYS A 136 -4.85 -4.20 -0.64
N VAL A 137 -3.66 -4.58 -0.16
CA VAL A 137 -3.20 -5.98 -0.18
C VAL A 137 -4.04 -6.89 0.72
N VAL A 138 -4.60 -6.37 1.81
CA VAL A 138 -5.41 -7.13 2.77
C VAL A 138 -6.88 -7.29 2.32
N LEU A 139 -7.39 -6.36 1.51
CA LEU A 139 -8.80 -6.35 1.07
C LEU A 139 -9.03 -6.91 -0.34
N MET A 140 -7.98 -7.38 -1.02
CA MET A 140 -8.04 -8.12 -2.30
C MET A 140 -8.14 -9.62 -2.06
#